data_AF-A0A7J8IZY4-F1
#
_entry.id   AF-A0A7J8IZY4-F1
#
_cell.length_a   1.000
_cell.length_b   1.000
_cell.length_c   1.000
_cell.angle_alpha   90.00
_cell.angle_beta   90.00
_cell.angle_gamma   90.00
#
_symmetry.space_group_name_H-M   'P 1'
#
loop_
_entity.id
_entity.type
_entity.pdbx_description
1 polymer ?
#
loop_
_entity_poly.entity_id
_entity_poly.type
_entity_poly.pdbx_seq_one_letter_code
_entity_poly.pdbx_strand_id
1 'polypeptide(L)'
;MLKAMFSGRAEVLTDAGGWVLIDRSGRHFGTILNYLRDGSVPLPESTRELGELLGEARYYLVQGLIEDCQLALQQKRENLSPLCLIPMVTSPQEEQQLLASTSKPVVKLLHNRSNNKYSYTR
;
A
#
# COMPACT_ATOMS: atom_id res chain seq x y z
N MET A 1 -14.72 -18.20 -2.22
CA MET A 1 -14.76 -18.82 -3.55
C MET A 1 -14.32 -20.27 -3.50
N LEU A 2 -13.08 -20.56 -3.06
CA LEU A 2 -12.53 -21.93 -3.02
C LEU A 2 -13.44 -22.91 -2.25
N LYS A 3 -14.00 -22.49 -1.11
CA LYS A 3 -14.98 -23.29 -0.37
C LYS A 3 -16.20 -23.69 -1.23
N ALA A 4 -16.69 -22.82 -2.11
CA ALA A 4 -17.83 -23.14 -2.98
C ALA A 4 -17.44 -24.15 -4.08
N MET A 5 -16.26 -23.97 -4.69
CA MET A 5 -15.69 -24.90 -5.67
C MET A 5 -15.57 -26.32 -5.11
N PHE A 6 -15.02 -26.46 -3.91
CA PHE A 6 -14.76 -27.77 -3.29
C PHE A 6 -15.88 -28.29 -2.38
N SER A 7 -17.03 -27.62 -2.33
CA SER A 7 -18.24 -28.13 -1.63
C SER A 7 -19.36 -28.54 -2.59
N GLY A 8 -19.07 -28.62 -3.89
CA GLY A 8 -20.05 -28.95 -4.93
C GLY A 8 -21.08 -27.86 -5.20
N ARG A 9 -20.83 -26.63 -4.73
CA ARG A 9 -21.74 -25.48 -4.88
C ARG A 9 -21.39 -24.59 -6.08
N ALA A 10 -20.32 -24.90 -6.78
CA ALA A 10 -19.88 -24.20 -7.98
C ALA A 10 -19.34 -25.22 -8.98
N GLU A 11 -19.60 -24.99 -10.27
CA GLU A 11 -18.98 -25.77 -11.33
C GLU A 11 -17.49 -25.43 -11.44
N VAL A 12 -16.68 -26.46 -11.66
CA VAL A 12 -15.22 -26.35 -11.72
C VAL A 12 -14.75 -27.07 -12.98
N LEU A 13 -13.98 -26.35 -13.80
CA LEU A 13 -13.35 -26.95 -14.98
C LEU A 13 -12.20 -27.86 -14.53
N THR A 14 -12.22 -29.09 -15.02
CA THR A 14 -11.23 -30.12 -14.69
C THR A 14 -10.65 -30.70 -15.98
N ASP A 15 -9.34 -30.91 -16.03
CA ASP A 15 -8.70 -31.57 -17.18
C ASP A 15 -8.85 -33.10 -17.13
N ALA A 16 -8.32 -33.79 -18.15
CA ALA A 16 -8.33 -35.25 -18.23
C ALA A 16 -7.53 -35.94 -17.10
N GLY A 17 -6.63 -35.22 -16.43
CA GLY A 17 -5.86 -35.69 -15.29
C GLY A 17 -6.54 -35.46 -13.94
N GLY A 18 -7.70 -34.82 -13.91
CA GLY A 18 -8.41 -34.49 -12.67
C GLY A 18 -7.95 -33.18 -12.02
N TRP A 19 -7.14 -32.37 -12.70
CA TRP A 19 -6.67 -31.09 -12.17
C TRP A 19 -7.73 -30.00 -12.38
N VAL A 20 -7.97 -29.23 -11.32
CA VAL A 20 -8.86 -28.07 -11.35
C VAL A 20 -8.17 -26.88 -12.03
N LEU A 21 -8.79 -26.35 -13.08
CA LEU A 21 -8.32 -25.15 -13.77
C LEU A 21 -8.87 -23.90 -13.11
N ILE A 22 -7.96 -22.97 -12.79
CA ILE A 22 -8.28 -21.64 -12.30
C ILE A 22 -7.54 -20.65 -13.19
N ASP A 23 -8.28 -19.79 -13.90
CA ASP A 23 -7.72 -18.77 -14.80
C ASP A 23 -7.21 -17.55 -14.01
N ARG A 24 -6.19 -17.77 -13.20
CA ARG A 24 -5.52 -16.78 -12.36
C ARG A 24 -4.02 -17.03 -12.32
N SER A 25 -3.27 -15.98 -11.96
CA SER A 25 -1.84 -16.13 -11.74
C SER A 25 -1.55 -17.00 -10.52
N GLY A 26 -0.75 -18.04 -10.71
CA GLY A 26 -0.32 -18.93 -9.63
C GLY A 26 0.70 -18.31 -8.67
N ARG A 27 1.23 -17.11 -8.95
CA ARG A 27 2.35 -16.49 -8.20
C ARG A 27 2.09 -16.43 -6.69
N HIS A 28 0.90 -16.00 -6.29
CA HIS A 28 0.53 -15.82 -4.88
C HIS A 28 -0.40 -16.93 -4.36
N PHE A 29 -0.73 -17.92 -5.18
CA PHE A 29 -1.68 -18.98 -4.81
C PHE A 29 -1.17 -19.84 -3.66
N GLY A 30 0.15 -20.09 -3.58
CA GLY A 30 0.75 -20.78 -2.44
C GLY A 30 0.49 -20.06 -1.11
N THR A 31 0.58 -18.73 -1.09
CA THR A 31 0.29 -17.89 0.08
C THR A 31 -1.18 -17.99 0.49
N ILE A 32 -2.11 -18.00 -0.49
CA ILE A 32 -3.54 -18.23 -0.24
C ILE A 32 -3.76 -19.58 0.44
N LEU A 33 -3.12 -20.65 -0.07
CA LEU A 33 -3.23 -21.99 0.51
C LEU A 33 -2.66 -22.05 1.93
N ASN A 34 -1.52 -21.42 2.20
CA ASN A 34 -0.92 -21.38 3.53
C ASN A 34 -1.84 -20.67 4.53
N TYR A 35 -2.43 -19.53 4.15
CA TYR A 35 -3.40 -18.86 5.00
C TYR A 35 -4.62 -19.74 5.32
N LEU A 36 -5.13 -20.49 4.34
CA LEU A 36 -6.24 -21.42 4.56
C LEU A 36 -5.88 -22.60 5.48
N ARG A 37 -4.60 -22.98 5.56
CA ARG A 37 -4.11 -24.05 6.45
C ARG A 37 -3.91 -23.54 7.87
N ASP A 38 -3.20 -22.42 8.00
CA ASP A 38 -2.66 -21.95 9.28
C ASP A 38 -3.47 -20.81 9.90
N GLY A 39 -4.41 -20.23 9.15
CA GLY A 39 -5.20 -19.05 9.54
C GLY A 39 -4.42 -17.74 9.56
N SER A 40 -3.12 -17.76 9.22
CA SER A 40 -2.25 -16.59 9.15
C SER A 40 -1.09 -16.85 8.18
N VAL A 41 -0.44 -15.79 7.70
CA VAL A 41 0.73 -15.90 6.82
C VAL A 41 1.61 -14.66 6.97
N PRO A 42 2.94 -14.76 6.88
CA PRO A 42 3.80 -13.58 6.79
C PRO A 42 3.47 -12.78 5.53
N LEU A 43 3.17 -11.50 5.70
CA LEU A 43 2.82 -10.61 4.59
C LEU A 43 4.07 -10.08 3.87
N PRO A 44 4.00 -9.84 2.54
CA PRO A 44 5.10 -9.25 1.79
C PRO A 44 5.44 -7.82 2.25
N GLU A 45 6.73 -7.48 2.22
CA GLU A 45 7.21 -6.14 2.56
C GLU A 45 6.98 -5.11 1.44
N SER A 46 7.00 -5.55 0.19
CA SER A 46 6.78 -4.68 -0.95
C SER A 46 5.30 -4.27 -1.03
N THR A 47 5.02 -2.97 -1.09
CA THR A 47 3.65 -2.46 -1.30
C THR A 47 3.02 -2.99 -2.58
N ARG A 48 3.85 -3.21 -3.62
CA ARG A 48 3.41 -3.82 -4.87
C ARG A 48 2.98 -5.26 -4.67
N GLU A 49 3.81 -6.09 -4.05
CA GLU A 49 3.49 -7.51 -3.85
C GLU A 49 2.32 -7.69 -2.89
N LEU A 50 2.21 -6.84 -1.87
CA LEU A 50 1.08 -6.81 -0.96
C LEU A 50 -0.23 -6.45 -1.69
N GLY A 51 -0.17 -5.52 -2.65
CA GLY A 51 -1.29 -5.19 -3.53
C GLY A 51 -1.68 -6.35 -4.47
N GLU A 52 -0.71 -7.05 -5.03
CA GLU A 52 -0.94 -8.26 -5.85
C GLU A 52 -1.60 -9.37 -5.02
N LEU A 53 -1.10 -9.65 -3.81
CA LEU A 53 -1.66 -10.62 -2.89
C LEU A 53 -3.09 -10.25 -2.46
N LEU A 54 -3.35 -8.97 -2.15
CA LEU A 54 -4.68 -8.47 -1.84
C LEU A 54 -5.67 -8.71 -2.99
N GLY A 55 -5.21 -8.56 -4.25
CA GLY A 55 -6.00 -8.88 -5.43
C GLY A 55 -6.45 -10.34 -5.46
N GLU A 56 -5.52 -11.27 -5.21
CA GLU A 56 -5.85 -12.70 -5.14
C GLU A 56 -6.72 -13.03 -3.93
N ALA A 57 -6.46 -12.46 -2.75
CA ALA A 57 -7.26 -12.69 -1.55
C ALA A 57 -8.72 -12.27 -1.75
N ARG A 58 -8.96 -11.15 -2.45
CA ARG A 58 -10.29 -10.69 -2.86
C ARG A 58 -10.95 -11.65 -3.84
N TYR A 59 -10.22 -12.11 -4.85
CA TYR A 59 -10.74 -13.07 -5.81
C TYR A 59 -11.19 -14.37 -5.13
N TYR A 60 -10.33 -14.95 -4.28
CA TYR A 60 -10.65 -16.21 -3.58
C TYR A 60 -11.62 -16.05 -2.40
N LEU A 61 -11.96 -14.80 -2.04
CA LEU A 61 -12.83 -14.41 -0.92
C LEU A 61 -12.30 -14.88 0.44
N VAL A 62 -11.01 -14.63 0.71
CA VAL A 62 -10.36 -14.96 1.98
C VAL A 62 -10.39 -13.73 2.90
N GLN A 63 -11.49 -13.57 3.63
CA GLN A 63 -11.81 -12.31 4.35
C GLN A 63 -10.72 -11.86 5.34
N GLY A 64 -10.21 -12.77 6.19
CA GLY A 64 -9.15 -12.41 7.14
C GLY A 64 -7.89 -11.90 6.45
N LEU A 65 -7.45 -12.55 5.36
CA LEU A 65 -6.27 -12.10 4.62
C LEU A 65 -6.48 -10.77 3.90
N ILE A 66 -7.72 -10.48 3.47
CA ILE A 66 -8.07 -9.16 2.91
C ILE A 66 -7.86 -8.07 3.97
N GLU A 67 -8.35 -8.30 5.19
CA GLU A 67 -8.22 -7.36 6.31
C GLU A 67 -6.75 -7.18 6.70
N ASP A 68 -6.00 -8.28 6.85
CA ASP A 68 -4.57 -8.26 7.19
C ASP A 68 -3.76 -7.44 6.16
N CYS A 69 -3.99 -7.68 4.86
CA CYS A 69 -3.34 -6.94 3.79
C CYS A 69 -3.71 -5.44 3.77
N GLN A 70 -4.97 -5.10 4.04
CA GLN A 70 -5.43 -3.70 4.09
C GLN A 70 -4.80 -2.94 5.27
N LEU A 71 -4.74 -3.58 6.44
CA LEU A 71 -4.09 -3.01 7.62
C LEU A 71 -2.60 -2.78 7.36
N ALA A 72 -1.90 -3.75 6.77
CA ALA A 72 -0.48 -3.61 6.42
C ALA A 72 -0.24 -2.48 5.41
N LEU A 73 -1.11 -2.32 4.40
CA LEU A 73 -1.03 -1.19 3.46
C LEU A 73 -1.26 0.16 4.14
N GLN A 74 -2.22 0.24 5.07
CA GLN A 74 -2.49 1.46 5.82
C GLN A 74 -1.31 1.84 6.71
N GLN A 75 -0.76 0.89 7.47
CA GLN A 75 0.42 1.11 8.31
C GLN A 75 1.62 1.58 7.48
N LYS A 76 1.86 1.00 6.30
CA LYS A 76 2.92 1.47 5.40
C LYS A 76 2.67 2.89 4.89
N ARG A 77 1.41 3.31 4.73
CA ARG A 77 1.05 4.69 4.34
C ARG A 77 1.25 5.68 5.47
N GLU A 78 0.96 5.29 6.70
CA GLU A 78 1.15 6.13 7.90
C GLU A 78 2.64 6.21 8.31
N ASN A 79 3.41 5.15 8.05
CA ASN A 79 4.85 5.10 8.25
C ASN A 79 5.66 5.84 7.17
N LEU A 80 5.01 6.48 6.19
CA LEU A 80 5.66 7.49 5.35
C LEU A 80 5.93 8.73 6.21
N SER A 81 6.95 8.67 7.06
CA SER A 81 7.53 9.87 7.63
C SER A 81 7.93 10.77 6.46
N PRO A 82 7.51 12.04 6.41
CA PRO A 82 7.93 12.93 5.34
C PRO A 82 9.46 12.93 5.30
N LEU A 83 10.03 12.51 4.16
CA LEU A 83 11.49 12.48 3.95
C LEU A 83 12.12 13.86 4.24
N CYS A 84 11.32 14.92 4.05
CA CYS A 84 11.68 16.30 4.33
C CYS A 84 10.44 17.08 4.80
N LEU A 85 10.59 17.81 5.91
CA LEU A 85 9.63 18.82 6.36
C LEU A 85 10.14 20.19 5.95
N ILE A 86 9.36 20.93 5.16
CA ILE A 86 9.64 22.32 4.81
C ILE A 86 8.65 23.19 5.59
N PRO A 87 9.03 23.78 6.73
CA PRO A 87 8.13 24.64 7.50
C PRO A 87 7.84 25.93 6.72
N MET A 88 6.57 26.30 6.63
CA MET A 88 6.14 27.57 6.05
C MET A 88 6.14 28.63 7.14
N VAL A 89 7.02 29.61 7.02
CA VAL A 89 7.13 30.71 7.98
C VAL A 89 6.35 31.91 7.47
N THR A 90 5.43 32.42 8.28
CA THR A 90 4.51 33.51 7.88
C THR A 90 4.74 34.80 8.65
N SER A 91 5.58 34.78 9.70
CA SER A 91 5.92 35.97 10.47
C SER A 91 7.43 36.08 10.76
N PRO A 92 7.97 37.31 10.93
CA PRO A 92 9.37 37.50 11.33
C PRO A 92 9.71 36.90 12.70
N GLN A 93 8.74 36.87 13.63
CA GLN A 93 8.95 36.30 14.98
C GLN A 93 9.11 34.78 14.91
N GLU A 94 8.25 34.11 14.15
CA GLU A 94 8.34 32.67 13.89
C GLU A 94 9.67 32.31 13.21
N GLU A 95 10.12 33.13 12.26
CA GLU A 95 11.43 32.97 11.62
C GLU A 95 12.56 33.02 12.64
N GLN A 96 12.59 34.04 13.50
CA GLN A 96 13.62 34.20 14.52
C GLN A 96 13.65 33.02 15.49
N GLN A 97 12.48 32.55 15.93
CA GLN A 97 12.38 31.38 16.81
C GLN A 97 12.90 30.10 16.14
N LEU A 98 12.54 29.85 14.87
CA LEU A 98 13.03 28.69 14.12
C LEU A 98 14.54 28.74 13.93
N LEU A 99 15.08 29.89 13.54
CA LEU A 99 16.53 30.09 13.38
C LEU A 99 17.28 29.95 14.70
N ALA A 100 16.73 30.43 15.81
CA ALA A 100 17.32 30.28 17.14
C ALA A 100 17.29 28.83 17.65
N SER A 101 16.33 28.02 17.21
CA SER A 101 16.16 26.63 17.65
C SER A 101 17.09 25.62 16.96
N THR A 102 17.74 25.99 15.85
CA THR A 102 18.54 25.07 15.02
C THR A 102 20.03 25.42 15.08
N SER A 103 20.88 24.41 15.25
CA SER A 103 22.34 24.53 15.15
C SER A 103 22.89 24.17 13.77
N LYS A 104 22.02 23.78 12.83
CA LYS A 104 22.37 23.37 11.47
C LYS A 104 22.27 24.56 10.51
N PRO A 105 23.09 24.61 9.44
CA PRO A 105 22.96 25.62 8.39
C PRO A 105 21.55 25.58 7.77
N VAL A 106 20.97 26.75 7.54
CA VAL A 106 19.59 26.91 7.07
C VAL A 106 19.57 27.51 5.67
N VAL A 107 18.72 26.97 4.80
CA VAL A 107 18.42 27.55 3.47
C VAL A 107 17.03 28.18 3.53
N LYS A 108 16.96 29.51 3.35
CA LYS A 108 15.69 30.24 3.30
C LYS A 108 15.23 30.40 1.85
N LEU A 109 14.10 29.81 1.51
CA LEU A 109 13.44 29.98 0.22
C LEU A 109 12.34 31.04 0.34
N LEU A 110 12.49 32.16 -0.37
CA LEU A 110 11.50 33.24 -0.37
C LEU A 110 10.41 32.97 -1.42
N HIS A 111 9.16 32.81 -0.98
CA HIS A 111 8.02 32.58 -1.87
C HIS A 111 7.29 33.90 -2.18
N ASN A 112 7.61 34.53 -3.31
CA ASN A 112 6.99 35.78 -3.75
C ASN A 112 5.79 35.51 -4.70
N ARG A 113 4.55 35.52 -4.18
CA ARG A 113 3.33 35.34 -5.02
C ARG A 113 3.02 36.52 -5.94
N SER A 114 3.52 37.73 -5.65
CA SER A 114 3.08 38.95 -6.33
C SER A 114 3.87 39.28 -7.60
N ASN A 115 4.92 38.53 -7.95
CA ASN A 115 5.70 38.74 -9.19
C ASN A 115 5.64 37.54 -10.15
N ASN A 116 4.44 37.02 -10.39
CA ASN A 116 4.24 35.88 -11.27
C ASN A 116 4.09 36.32 -12.74
N LYS A 117 5.10 37.02 -13.28
CA LYS A 117 5.13 37.39 -14.71
C LYS A 117 5.26 36.16 -15.64
N TYR A 118 5.60 35.00 -15.10
CA TYR A 118 5.89 33.77 -15.84
C TYR A 118 5.30 32.51 -15.19
N SER A 119 4.07 32.57 -14.67
CA SER A 119 3.36 31.32 -14.29
C SER A 119 2.96 30.55 -15.53
N TYR A 120 3.85 29.69 -16.01
CA TYR A 120 3.55 28.65 -16.98
C TYR A 120 2.94 27.44 -16.26
N THR A 121 1.76 27.61 -15.68
CA THR A 121 0.89 26.48 -15.37
C THR A 121 -0.18 26.45 -16.45
N ARG A 122 -0.05 25.53 -17.40
CA ARG A 122 -1.13 25.14 -18.32
C ARG A 122 -2.13 24.26 -17.59
#